data_AF-A0A2E2VEV4-F1
#
_entry.id   AF-A0A2E2VEV4-F1
#
_cell.length_a   1.000
_cell.length_b   1.000
_cell.length_c   1.000
_cell.angle_alpha   90.00
_cell.angle_beta   90.00
_cell.angle_gamma   90.00
#
_symmetry.space_group_name_H-M   'P 1'
#
loop_
_entity.id
_entity.type
_entity.pdbx_description
1 polymer ?
#
loop_
_entity_poly.entity_id
_entity_poly.type
_entity_poly.pdbx_seq_one_letter_code
_entity_poly.pdbx_strand_id
1 'polypeptide(L)'
;YDVIFGAHDAIAYIRREEEKLAAAGEDDEEQKAKLDRRASQQRSAIERFESQAILTQELAKSIQENWTHVDDLLGQVNSLIANEGWQTLDSKIADVVWIDRIDPAKRTILARLPDEDNEPGASVTLSVENSVHQNAQIYFEQARTLKDKSKGARVALERTENQAAKEAAKREKEAAAGRVRIGKRSKRFWFEKHRWGILSDGRMVVGGRDAKGNDTVVRKYLRSTDLYVHADLHGAPSCSLRLHDGLETDPQPIGFRPEGVASLKISQEFAGSIEDAQNLPSEIIEEAAQLAICWSRAWGSGSAAATAFHARPTQVSKQTESGESLGRGAFVVRGQRTWYRDVEMEIAIGFAIVNNIPIPVSGTAEGVSKLCQRWAIIRPGRDKKETIANRIAKATGLAQDDVLATLPSGTCEIIDYGLLG
;
A
#
# COMPACT_ATOMS: atom_id res chain seq x y z
N TYR A 1 30.44 -22.00 17.72
CA TYR A 1 30.64 -20.54 17.64
C TYR A 1 29.44 -19.94 16.93
N ASP A 2 28.43 -19.51 17.72
CA ASP A 2 27.34 -18.58 17.32
C ASP A 2 26.42 -18.33 18.53
N VAL A 3 26.99 -17.82 19.65
CA VAL A 3 26.23 -17.59 20.91
C VAL A 3 26.38 -16.16 21.43
N ILE A 4 27.02 -15.24 20.69
CA ILE A 4 27.47 -13.97 21.28
C ILE A 4 26.42 -12.84 21.25
N PHE A 5 25.27 -12.99 20.57
CA PHE A 5 24.32 -11.87 20.44
C PHE A 5 22.86 -12.23 20.72
N GLY A 6 22.53 -12.69 21.93
CA GLY A 6 21.18 -13.13 22.32
C GLY A 6 20.02 -12.21 21.90
N ALA A 7 20.03 -10.93 22.30
CA ALA A 7 18.95 -9.98 21.99
C ALA A 7 19.06 -9.37 20.56
N HIS A 8 20.28 -9.14 20.09
CA HIS A 8 20.53 -8.50 18.80
C HIS A 8 20.23 -9.42 17.61
N ASP A 9 20.42 -10.73 17.77
CA ASP A 9 20.26 -11.72 16.69
C ASP A 9 18.77 -12.01 16.43
N ALA A 10 17.94 -12.00 17.47
CA ALA A 10 16.48 -12.04 17.34
C ALA A 10 15.94 -10.80 16.61
N ILE A 11 16.46 -9.61 16.94
CA ILE A 11 16.10 -8.35 16.29
C ILE A 11 16.56 -8.35 14.81
N ALA A 12 17.74 -8.88 14.52
CA ALA A 12 18.26 -8.98 13.15
C ALA A 12 17.48 -9.99 12.29
N TYR A 13 17.06 -11.12 12.85
CA TYR A 13 16.19 -12.08 12.19
C TYR A 13 14.83 -11.46 11.84
N ILE A 14 14.20 -10.80 12.82
CA ILE A 14 12.92 -10.08 12.63
C ILE A 14 13.06 -9.00 11.55
N ARG A 15 14.15 -8.23 11.56
CA ARG A 15 14.42 -7.21 10.54
C ARG A 15 14.59 -7.79 9.13
N ARG A 16 15.23 -8.95 8.98
CA ARG A 16 15.38 -9.63 7.68
C ARG A 16 14.05 -10.18 7.14
N GLU A 17 13.16 -10.63 8.02
CA GLU A 17 11.78 -10.97 7.64
C GLU A 17 10.98 -9.71 7.28
N GLU A 18 11.14 -8.62 8.02
CA GLU A 18 10.52 -7.32 7.74
C GLU A 18 10.92 -6.78 6.35
N GLU A 19 12.21 -6.86 6.00
CA GLU A 19 12.74 -6.40 4.70
C GLU A 19 12.23 -7.26 3.54
N LYS A 20 12.01 -8.57 3.74
CA LYS A 20 11.40 -9.46 2.72
C LYS A 20 9.91 -9.18 2.49
N LEU A 21 9.21 -8.68 3.50
CA LEU A 21 7.78 -8.38 3.45
C LEU A 21 7.47 -6.94 3.01
N ALA A 22 8.47 -6.08 2.79
CA ALA A 22 8.27 -4.67 2.43
C ALA A 22 8.10 -4.41 0.92
N ALA A 23 7.94 -5.45 0.10
CA ALA A 23 7.89 -5.35 -1.36
C ALA A 23 6.52 -5.67 -1.96
N ALA A 24 5.45 -5.05 -1.46
CA ALA A 24 4.18 -4.88 -2.17
C ALA A 24 3.36 -3.79 -1.47
N GLY A 25 2.64 -2.97 -2.24
CA GLY A 25 1.65 -2.05 -1.67
C GLY A 25 0.44 -2.88 -1.22
N GLU A 26 0.25 -3.01 0.08
CA GLU A 26 -0.69 -3.97 0.70
C GLU A 26 -1.96 -3.26 1.22
N ASP A 27 -3.10 -3.92 1.05
CA ASP A 27 -4.43 -3.51 1.56
C ASP A 27 -4.49 -3.52 3.11
N ASP A 28 -5.42 -2.78 3.72
CA ASP A 28 -5.54 -2.65 5.19
C ASP A 28 -5.88 -3.99 5.89
N GLU A 29 -6.61 -4.90 5.20
CA GLU A 29 -6.84 -6.26 5.67
C GLU A 29 -5.55 -7.10 5.66
N GLU A 30 -4.70 -6.87 4.67
CA GLU A 30 -3.40 -7.51 4.53
C GLU A 30 -2.41 -6.99 5.59
N GLN A 31 -2.43 -5.68 5.88
CA GLN A 31 -1.69 -5.09 7.00
C GLN A 31 -2.14 -5.65 8.36
N LYS A 32 -3.45 -5.77 8.59
CA LYS A 32 -3.98 -6.38 9.82
C LYS A 32 -3.54 -7.84 9.92
N ALA A 33 -3.73 -8.62 8.85
CA ALA A 33 -3.32 -10.02 8.81
C ALA A 33 -1.82 -10.20 9.05
N LYS A 34 -1.01 -9.25 8.57
CA LYS A 34 0.45 -9.21 8.78
C LYS A 34 0.82 -8.95 10.23
N LEU A 35 0.20 -7.97 10.88
CA LEU A 35 0.42 -7.70 12.31
C LEU A 35 -0.06 -8.86 13.19
N ASP A 36 -1.21 -9.45 12.88
CA ASP A 36 -1.76 -10.61 13.61
C ASP A 36 -0.85 -11.83 13.45
N ARG A 37 -0.38 -12.10 12.23
CA ARG A 37 0.58 -13.18 11.95
C ARG A 37 1.90 -12.97 12.70
N ARG A 38 2.41 -11.74 12.72
CA ARG A 38 3.63 -11.36 13.45
C ARG A 38 3.47 -11.59 14.95
N ALA A 39 2.36 -11.14 15.53
CA ALA A 39 2.07 -11.34 16.96
C ALA A 39 1.97 -12.83 17.31
N SER A 40 1.32 -13.63 16.47
CA SER A 40 1.23 -15.08 16.65
C SER A 40 2.61 -15.74 16.64
N GLN A 41 3.48 -15.38 15.70
CA GLN A 41 4.86 -15.92 15.63
C GLN A 41 5.68 -15.54 16.86
N GLN A 42 5.57 -14.29 17.33
CA GLN A 42 6.27 -13.81 18.52
C GLN A 42 5.81 -14.56 19.78
N ARG A 43 4.49 -14.80 19.95
CA ARG A 43 3.95 -15.60 21.05
C ARG A 43 4.50 -17.02 21.06
N SER A 44 4.47 -17.71 19.92
CA SER A 44 5.01 -19.07 19.81
C SER A 44 6.53 -19.12 20.07
N ALA A 45 7.28 -18.09 19.69
CA ALA A 45 8.71 -18.01 19.98
C ALA A 45 8.99 -17.83 21.49
N ILE A 46 8.22 -16.98 22.17
CA ILE A 46 8.30 -16.78 23.62
C ILE A 46 8.09 -18.11 24.35
N GLU A 47 7.00 -18.82 24.03
CA GLU A 47 6.66 -20.10 24.65
C GLU A 47 7.77 -21.14 24.47
N ARG A 48 8.36 -21.22 23.26
CA ARG A 48 9.51 -22.11 22.99
C ARG A 48 10.73 -21.74 23.81
N PHE A 49 11.10 -20.45 23.88
CA PHE A 49 12.25 -20.02 24.66
C PHE A 49 12.06 -20.26 26.15
N GLU A 50 10.86 -20.05 26.68
CA GLU A 50 10.54 -20.30 28.09
C GLU A 50 10.58 -21.79 28.43
N SER A 51 9.96 -22.63 27.60
CA SER A 51 9.98 -24.08 27.77
C SER A 51 11.41 -24.63 27.72
N GLN A 52 12.20 -24.20 26.73
CA GLN A 52 13.61 -24.60 26.64
C GLN A 52 14.43 -24.09 27.82
N ALA A 53 14.22 -22.85 28.26
CA ALA A 53 14.93 -22.30 29.42
C ALA A 53 14.68 -23.09 30.70
N ILE A 54 13.45 -23.55 30.92
CA ILE A 54 13.08 -24.39 32.07
C ILE A 54 13.83 -25.73 31.99
N LEU A 55 13.70 -26.44 30.87
CA LEU A 55 14.36 -27.73 30.65
C LEU A 55 15.88 -27.64 30.80
N THR A 56 16.52 -26.64 30.18
CA THR A 56 17.97 -26.44 30.30
C THR A 56 18.40 -26.12 31.73
N GLN A 57 17.58 -25.37 32.48
CA GLN A 57 17.85 -25.10 33.89
C GLN A 57 17.70 -26.34 34.77
N GLU A 58 16.75 -27.22 34.47
CA GLU A 58 16.58 -28.51 35.16
C GLU A 58 17.79 -29.42 34.90
N LEU A 59 18.24 -29.55 33.65
CA LEU A 59 19.45 -30.30 33.32
C LEU A 59 20.69 -29.77 34.07
N ALA A 60 20.82 -28.45 34.20
CA ALA A 60 21.90 -27.84 34.96
C ALA A 60 21.87 -28.24 36.45
N LYS A 61 20.68 -28.31 37.06
CA LYS A 61 20.51 -28.77 38.44
C LYS A 61 20.83 -30.25 38.57
N SER A 62 20.35 -31.08 37.65
CA SER A 62 20.64 -32.53 37.67
C SER A 62 22.14 -32.82 37.58
N ILE A 63 22.92 -32.04 36.82
CA ILE A 63 24.39 -32.16 36.80
C ILE A 63 25.00 -31.85 38.18
N GLN A 64 24.47 -30.84 38.89
CA GLN A 64 24.96 -30.48 40.23
C GLN A 64 24.55 -31.48 41.31
N GLU A 65 23.31 -31.98 41.24
CA GLU A 65 22.78 -32.96 42.19
C GLU A 65 23.51 -34.30 42.05
N ASN A 66 23.82 -34.71 40.81
CA ASN A 66 24.57 -35.93 40.50
C ASN A 66 26.08 -35.72 40.38
N TRP A 67 26.65 -34.80 41.18
CA TRP A 67 28.05 -34.37 41.05
C TRP A 67 29.05 -35.52 41.04
N THR A 68 28.94 -36.45 42.00
CA THR A 68 29.88 -37.56 42.17
C THR A 68 29.89 -38.46 40.94
N HIS A 69 28.70 -38.79 40.44
CA HIS A 69 28.54 -39.63 39.25
C HIS A 69 29.15 -38.97 38.01
N VAL A 70 28.92 -37.67 37.83
CA VAL A 70 29.46 -36.93 36.68
C VAL A 70 30.99 -36.82 36.77
N ASP A 71 31.55 -36.55 37.95
CA ASP A 71 33.00 -36.46 38.14
C ASP A 71 33.70 -37.79 37.88
N ASP A 72 33.15 -38.89 38.40
CA ASP A 72 33.64 -40.25 38.15
C ASP A 72 33.61 -40.59 36.65
N LEU A 73 32.52 -40.25 35.97
CA LEU A 73 32.34 -40.51 34.54
C LEU A 73 33.33 -39.68 33.70
N LEU A 74 33.52 -38.40 34.02
CA LEU A 74 34.53 -37.55 33.38
C LEU A 74 35.95 -38.08 33.63
N GLY A 75 36.25 -38.55 34.84
CA GLY A 75 37.54 -39.14 35.20
C GLY A 75 37.85 -40.42 34.42
N GLN A 76 36.86 -41.30 34.29
CA GLN A 76 36.97 -42.53 33.49
C GLN A 76 37.24 -42.21 32.02
N VAL A 77 36.47 -41.30 31.44
CA VAL A 77 36.61 -40.88 30.03
C VAL A 77 37.97 -40.22 29.79
N ASN A 78 38.40 -39.31 30.67
CA ASN A 78 39.70 -38.65 30.56
C ASN A 78 40.87 -39.63 30.68
N SER A 79 40.76 -40.66 31.54
CA SER A 79 41.76 -41.72 31.65
C SER A 79 41.86 -42.57 30.38
N LEU A 80 40.73 -42.90 29.75
CA LEU A 80 40.70 -43.62 28.47
C LEU A 80 41.30 -42.77 27.34
N ILE A 81 40.98 -41.48 27.29
CA ILE A 81 41.55 -40.54 26.31
C ILE A 81 43.07 -40.42 26.46
N ALA A 82 43.59 -40.36 27.69
CA ALA A 82 45.02 -40.24 27.95
C ALA A 82 45.83 -41.47 27.49
N ASN A 83 45.24 -42.66 27.60
CA ASN A 83 45.92 -43.92 27.29
C ASN A 83 45.84 -44.30 25.80
N GLU A 84 44.70 -44.08 25.14
CA GLU A 84 44.43 -44.64 23.80
C GLU A 84 44.09 -43.58 22.75
N GLY A 85 43.88 -42.33 23.17
CA GLY A 85 43.50 -41.23 22.29
C GLY A 85 42.03 -41.28 21.85
N TRP A 86 41.58 -40.22 21.18
CA TRP A 86 40.18 -40.02 20.82
C TRP A 86 39.63 -40.97 19.74
N GLN A 87 40.50 -41.60 18.95
CA GLN A 87 40.09 -42.38 17.77
C GLN A 87 39.55 -43.77 18.10
N THR A 88 39.91 -44.33 19.26
CA THR A 88 39.47 -45.67 19.71
C THR A 88 38.30 -45.61 20.70
N LEU A 89 37.94 -44.40 21.14
CA LEU A 89 37.00 -44.16 22.24
C LEU A 89 35.58 -44.65 21.92
N ASP A 90 35.12 -44.52 20.67
CA ASP A 90 33.80 -44.99 20.22
C ASP A 90 33.60 -46.50 20.40
N SER A 91 34.67 -47.30 20.26
CA SER A 91 34.57 -48.77 20.32
C SER A 91 34.47 -49.33 21.74
N LYS A 92 34.99 -48.62 22.74
CA LYS A 92 35.04 -49.07 24.14
C LYS A 92 33.99 -48.44 25.03
N ILE A 93 33.52 -47.24 24.67
CA ILE A 93 32.45 -46.57 25.41
C ILE A 93 31.08 -47.18 25.12
N ALA A 94 30.94 -47.99 24.06
CA ALA A 94 29.74 -48.79 23.80
C ALA A 94 29.36 -49.72 24.98
N ASP A 95 30.34 -50.10 25.82
CA ASP A 95 30.12 -50.94 27.01
C ASP A 95 29.80 -50.13 28.27
N VAL A 96 29.86 -48.79 28.22
CA VAL A 96 29.55 -47.89 29.35
C VAL A 96 28.09 -47.47 29.27
N VAL A 97 27.26 -48.07 30.13
CA VAL A 97 25.79 -47.85 30.20
C VAL A 97 25.39 -46.37 30.31
N TRP A 98 26.26 -45.55 30.90
CA TRP A 98 26.00 -44.14 31.21
C TRP A 98 26.37 -43.16 30.08
N ILE A 99 26.93 -43.62 28.96
CA ILE A 99 27.32 -42.75 27.84
C ILE A 99 26.63 -43.20 26.56
N ASP A 100 25.81 -42.32 25.98
CA ASP A 100 25.08 -42.59 24.75
C ASP A 100 25.97 -42.37 23.50
N ARG A 101 26.73 -41.26 23.47
CA ARG A 101 27.49 -40.81 22.29
C ARG A 101 28.69 -39.96 22.65
N ILE A 102 29.66 -39.90 21.75
CA ILE A 102 30.85 -39.04 21.85
C ILE A 102 30.95 -38.18 20.58
N ASP A 103 31.39 -36.93 20.74
CA ASP A 103 31.78 -36.06 19.64
C ASP A 103 33.27 -35.68 19.82
N PRO A 104 34.19 -36.42 19.17
CA PRO A 104 35.63 -36.17 19.29
C PRO A 104 36.06 -34.79 18.79
N ALA A 105 35.35 -34.23 17.81
CA ALA A 105 35.68 -32.92 17.24
C ALA A 105 35.38 -31.79 18.23
N LYS A 106 34.31 -31.93 19.02
CA LYS A 106 33.94 -30.97 20.06
C LYS A 106 34.48 -31.31 21.45
N ARG A 107 35.07 -32.49 21.62
CA ARG A 107 35.53 -33.05 22.90
C ARG A 107 34.41 -33.13 23.93
N THR A 108 33.24 -33.57 23.48
CA THR A 108 32.04 -33.69 24.32
C THR A 108 31.50 -35.12 24.32
N ILE A 109 30.85 -35.50 25.41
CA ILE A 109 30.13 -36.76 25.57
C ILE A 109 28.66 -36.48 25.88
N LEU A 110 27.76 -37.32 25.40
CA LEU A 110 26.36 -37.35 25.79
C LEU A 110 26.21 -38.41 26.90
N ALA A 111 26.14 -37.96 28.15
CA ALA A 111 26.03 -38.82 29.32
C ALA A 111 24.58 -38.87 29.83
N ARG A 112 24.17 -39.99 30.41
CA ARG A 112 22.91 -40.11 31.14
C ARG A 112 23.16 -39.93 32.62
N LEU A 113 22.29 -39.16 33.27
CA LEU A 113 22.33 -38.94 34.72
C LEU A 113 21.42 -39.95 35.43
N PRO A 114 21.80 -40.44 36.63
CA PRO A 114 20.96 -41.31 37.41
C PRO A 114 19.68 -40.59 37.86
N ASP A 115 18.56 -41.30 37.81
CA ASP A 115 17.28 -40.87 38.38
C ASP A 115 17.12 -41.31 39.86
N GLU A 116 15.92 -41.15 40.43
CA GLU A 116 15.62 -41.49 41.83
C GLU A 116 15.80 -42.98 42.15
N ASP A 117 15.66 -43.85 41.15
CA ASP A 117 15.84 -45.31 41.27
C ASP A 117 17.25 -45.76 40.87
N ASN A 118 18.15 -44.79 40.61
CA ASN A 118 19.53 -44.99 40.18
C ASN A 118 19.63 -45.71 38.81
N GLU A 119 18.63 -45.50 37.94
CA GLU A 119 18.60 -45.92 36.55
C GLU A 119 18.99 -44.76 35.59
N PRO A 120 19.38 -45.04 34.34
CA PRO A 120 19.76 -43.99 33.38
C PRO A 120 18.56 -43.10 32.98
N GLY A 121 18.50 -41.91 33.57
CA GLY A 121 17.48 -40.89 33.33
C GLY A 121 17.88 -39.85 32.26
N ALA A 122 17.95 -38.58 32.66
CA ALA A 122 18.12 -37.46 31.72
C ALA A 122 19.49 -37.46 31.02
N SER A 123 19.50 -37.22 29.71
CA SER A 123 20.74 -37.10 28.93
C SER A 123 21.26 -35.66 28.90
N VAL A 124 22.54 -35.48 29.21
CA VAL A 124 23.26 -34.20 29.20
C VAL A 124 24.53 -34.31 28.37
N THR A 125 24.82 -33.28 27.57
CA THR A 125 26.12 -33.14 26.92
C THR A 125 27.13 -32.51 27.88
N LEU A 126 28.24 -33.19 28.12
CA LEU A 126 29.32 -32.75 28.98
C LEU A 126 30.60 -32.56 28.16
N SER A 127 31.32 -31.47 28.40
CA SER A 127 32.69 -31.30 27.91
C SER A 127 33.65 -32.03 28.84
N VAL A 128 34.49 -32.90 28.27
CA VAL A 128 35.43 -33.72 29.06
C VAL A 128 36.55 -32.91 29.68
N GLU A 129 36.84 -31.73 29.12
CA GLU A 129 37.89 -30.82 29.59
C GLU A 129 37.43 -29.92 30.75
N ASN A 130 36.12 -29.90 30.99
CA ASN A 130 35.51 -29.04 32.00
C ASN A 130 35.18 -29.84 33.26
N SER A 131 35.27 -29.19 34.42
CA SER A 131 34.76 -29.76 35.67
C SER A 131 33.24 -29.85 35.66
N VAL A 132 32.67 -30.63 36.59
CA VAL A 132 31.21 -30.74 36.79
C VAL A 132 30.56 -29.36 36.93
N HIS A 133 31.16 -28.48 37.74
CA HIS A 133 30.65 -27.12 37.94
C HIS A 133 30.72 -26.27 36.68
N GLN A 134 31.80 -26.39 35.89
CA GLN A 134 31.92 -25.67 34.62
C GLN A 134 30.89 -26.18 33.60
N ASN A 135 30.66 -27.49 33.55
CA ASN A 135 29.61 -28.07 32.71
C ASN A 135 28.22 -27.59 33.13
N ALA A 136 27.87 -27.65 34.42
CA ALA A 136 26.59 -27.12 34.92
C ALA A 136 26.44 -25.61 34.63
N GLN A 137 27.51 -24.84 34.79
CA GLN A 137 27.52 -23.40 34.52
C GLN A 137 27.19 -23.07 33.07
N ILE A 138 27.66 -23.88 32.10
CA ILE A 138 27.30 -23.72 30.69
C ILE A 138 25.79 -23.84 30.49
N TYR A 139 25.12 -24.83 31.11
CA TYR A 139 23.67 -24.97 31.03
C TYR A 139 22.92 -23.83 31.73
N PHE A 140 23.40 -23.36 32.89
CA PHE A 140 22.81 -22.18 33.55
C PHE A 140 22.93 -20.91 32.70
N GLU A 141 24.07 -20.73 32.03
CA GLU A 141 24.27 -19.61 31.11
C GLU A 141 23.36 -19.74 29.88
N GLN A 142 23.24 -20.92 29.29
CA GLN A 142 22.30 -21.18 28.19
C GLN A 142 20.84 -20.88 28.61
N ALA A 143 20.40 -21.38 29.77
CA ALA A 143 19.07 -21.09 30.30
C ALA A 143 18.86 -19.58 30.51
N ARG A 144 19.87 -18.87 31.03
CA ARG A 144 19.83 -17.41 31.17
C ARG A 144 19.69 -16.70 29.82
N THR A 145 20.46 -17.10 28.81
CA THR A 145 20.35 -16.52 27.46
C THR A 145 18.97 -16.74 26.83
N LEU A 146 18.37 -17.91 27.03
CA LEU A 146 17.01 -18.21 26.57
C LEU A 146 15.96 -17.35 27.29
N LYS A 147 16.12 -17.14 28.61
CA LYS A 147 15.26 -16.21 29.37
C LYS A 147 15.38 -14.77 28.87
N ASP A 148 16.59 -14.30 28.59
CA ASP A 148 16.80 -12.95 28.08
C ASP A 148 16.25 -12.80 26.64
N LYS A 149 16.32 -13.86 25.80
CA LYS A 149 15.63 -13.92 24.50
C LYS A 149 14.11 -13.84 24.66
N SER A 150 13.51 -14.56 25.61
CA SER A 150 12.06 -14.45 25.90
C SER A 150 11.68 -13.01 26.30
N LYS A 151 12.43 -12.38 27.22
CA LYS A 151 12.18 -10.98 27.61
C LYS A 151 12.23 -10.02 26.42
N GLY A 152 13.24 -10.15 25.56
CA GLY A 152 13.35 -9.35 24.34
C GLY A 152 12.18 -9.56 23.38
N ALA A 153 11.77 -10.81 23.17
CA ALA A 153 10.62 -11.16 22.34
C ALA A 153 9.31 -10.60 22.91
N ARG A 154 9.14 -10.58 24.25
CA ARG A 154 7.97 -10.00 24.91
C ARG A 154 7.84 -8.49 24.68
N VAL A 155 8.95 -7.75 24.75
CA VAL A 155 8.96 -6.31 24.42
C VAL A 155 8.59 -6.09 22.94
N ALA A 156 9.05 -6.96 22.04
CA ALA A 156 8.69 -6.89 20.62
C ALA A 156 7.20 -7.20 20.37
N LEU A 157 6.63 -8.15 21.12
CA LEU A 157 5.21 -8.48 21.09
C LEU A 157 4.36 -7.28 21.56
N GLU A 158 4.71 -6.69 22.71
CA GLU A 158 4.00 -5.52 23.26
C GLU A 158 3.99 -4.35 22.27
N ARG A 159 5.11 -4.10 21.57
CA ARG A 159 5.16 -3.08 20.51
C ARG A 159 4.21 -3.41 19.35
N THR A 160 4.15 -4.67 18.95
CA THR A 160 3.30 -5.14 17.84
C THR A 160 1.82 -5.03 18.20
N GLU A 161 1.44 -5.43 19.42
CA GLU A 161 0.07 -5.34 19.93
C GLU A 161 -0.39 -3.88 20.09
N ASN A 162 0.48 -3.02 20.62
CA ASN A 162 0.19 -1.58 20.71
C ASN A 162 -0.02 -0.92 19.34
N GLN A 163 0.76 -1.33 18.34
CA GLN A 163 0.59 -0.86 16.96
C GLN A 163 -0.75 -1.32 16.39
N ALA A 164 -1.09 -2.60 16.53
CA ALA A 164 -2.36 -3.16 16.09
C ALA A 164 -3.56 -2.48 16.77
N ALA A 165 -3.48 -2.20 18.08
CA ALA A 165 -4.52 -1.50 18.84
C ALA A 165 -4.70 -0.05 18.37
N LYS A 166 -3.60 0.68 18.14
CA LYS A 166 -3.67 2.05 17.59
C LYS A 166 -4.33 2.07 16.21
N GLU A 167 -3.98 1.13 15.34
CA GLU A 167 -4.58 1.02 14.01
C GLU A 167 -6.05 0.60 14.07
N ALA A 168 -6.44 -0.28 14.98
CA ALA A 168 -7.82 -0.65 15.22
C ALA A 168 -8.66 0.54 15.75
N ALA A 169 -8.18 1.25 16.77
CA ALA A 169 -8.87 2.41 17.34
C ALA A 169 -9.00 3.56 16.31
N LYS A 170 -7.99 3.73 15.46
CA LYS A 170 -8.03 4.69 14.35
C LYS A 170 -9.07 4.28 13.31
N ARG A 171 -9.16 2.99 12.98
CA ARG A 171 -10.19 2.44 12.07
C ARG A 171 -11.60 2.65 12.61
N GLU A 172 -11.82 2.37 13.89
CA GLU A 172 -13.12 2.53 14.53
C GLU A 172 -13.58 4.00 14.53
N LYS A 173 -12.67 4.94 14.84
CA LYS A 173 -12.94 6.38 14.74
C LYS A 173 -13.23 6.85 13.31
N GLU A 174 -12.58 6.26 12.31
CA GLU A 174 -12.78 6.62 10.90
C GLU A 174 -14.08 6.04 10.33
N ALA A 175 -14.40 4.79 10.67
CA ALA A 175 -15.66 4.14 10.33
C ALA A 175 -16.86 4.86 10.96
N ALA A 176 -16.77 5.22 12.25
CA ALA A 176 -17.80 6.00 12.94
C ALA A 176 -18.00 7.41 12.36
N ALA A 177 -16.98 7.96 11.70
CA ALA A 177 -17.05 9.26 11.02
C ALA A 177 -17.53 9.15 9.56
N GLY A 178 -17.96 7.98 9.08
CA GLY A 178 -18.37 7.76 7.69
C GLY A 178 -17.24 7.95 6.67
N ARG A 179 -15.98 7.95 7.13
CA ARG A 179 -14.80 8.13 6.28
C ARG A 179 -14.38 6.78 5.73
N VAL A 180 -14.25 6.71 4.41
CA VAL A 180 -13.71 5.53 3.74
C VAL A 180 -12.21 5.65 3.82
N ARG A 181 -11.56 4.85 4.67
CA ARG A 181 -10.11 4.79 4.61
C ARG A 181 -9.73 3.92 3.43
N ILE A 182 -9.38 4.60 2.36
CA ILE A 182 -8.92 3.98 1.14
C ILE A 182 -7.40 3.88 1.33
N GLY A 183 -6.87 2.65 1.35
CA GLY A 183 -5.43 2.43 1.37
C GLY A 183 -4.71 3.27 0.30
N LYS A 184 -3.39 3.49 0.46
CA LYS A 184 -2.60 4.21 -0.56
C LYS A 184 -2.81 3.53 -1.92
N ARG A 185 -3.56 4.20 -2.77
CA ARG A 185 -4.01 3.69 -4.05
C ARG A 185 -2.84 3.28 -4.94
N SER A 186 -2.72 1.98 -5.22
CA SER A 186 -1.63 1.43 -6.05
C SER A 186 -1.91 1.52 -7.56
N LYS A 187 -3.19 1.58 -7.96
CA LYS A 187 -3.61 1.59 -9.38
C LYS A 187 -4.26 2.92 -9.76
N ARG A 188 -3.63 3.65 -10.68
CA ARG A 188 -4.18 4.86 -11.33
C ARG A 188 -4.66 4.53 -12.74
N PHE A 189 -5.83 5.02 -13.12
CA PHE A 189 -6.36 4.92 -14.46
C PHE A 189 -5.58 5.83 -15.41
N TRP A 190 -5.55 5.47 -16.69
CA TRP A 190 -4.73 6.16 -17.68
C TRP A 190 -5.14 7.63 -17.86
N PHE A 191 -6.42 7.97 -17.67
CA PHE A 191 -6.97 9.31 -17.86
C PHE A 191 -6.63 10.25 -16.70
N GLU A 192 -6.26 9.73 -15.54
CA GLU A 192 -6.01 10.55 -14.36
C GLU A 192 -4.69 11.28 -14.39
N LYS A 193 -3.80 10.93 -15.32
CA LYS A 193 -2.61 11.74 -15.65
C LYS A 193 -2.97 13.00 -16.46
N HIS A 194 -4.21 13.10 -16.93
CA HIS A 194 -4.78 14.24 -17.64
C HIS A 194 -5.86 14.92 -16.81
N ARG A 195 -6.26 16.12 -17.23
CA ARG A 195 -7.55 16.66 -16.79
C ARG A 195 -8.63 15.80 -17.40
N TRP A 196 -9.61 15.41 -16.62
CA TRP A 196 -10.69 14.57 -17.12
C TRP A 196 -11.98 14.93 -16.41
N GLY A 197 -13.09 14.71 -17.09
CA GLY A 197 -14.40 14.83 -16.47
C GLY A 197 -15.47 14.10 -17.25
N ILE A 198 -16.58 13.81 -16.58
CA ILE A 198 -17.76 13.17 -17.18
C ILE A 198 -18.83 14.19 -17.57
N LEU A 199 -19.62 13.84 -18.59
CA LEU A 199 -20.76 14.62 -19.08
C LEU A 199 -22.09 14.00 -18.61
N SER A 200 -23.20 14.69 -18.89
CA SER A 200 -24.55 14.28 -18.48
C SER A 200 -25.03 12.94 -19.03
N ASP A 201 -24.42 12.45 -20.11
CA ASP A 201 -24.65 11.14 -20.71
C ASP A 201 -23.65 10.06 -20.27
N GLY A 202 -22.72 10.41 -19.36
CA GLY A 202 -21.70 9.52 -18.81
C GLY A 202 -20.39 9.47 -19.61
N ARG A 203 -20.32 10.12 -20.78
CA ARG A 203 -19.09 10.16 -21.59
C ARG A 203 -18.00 10.98 -20.93
N MET A 204 -16.76 10.69 -21.29
CA MET A 204 -15.59 11.35 -20.73
C MET A 204 -14.98 12.37 -21.70
N VAL A 205 -14.57 13.51 -21.15
CA VAL A 205 -13.67 14.47 -21.79
C VAL A 205 -12.30 14.37 -21.14
N VAL A 206 -11.24 14.40 -21.95
CA VAL A 206 -9.85 14.36 -21.47
C VAL A 206 -9.05 15.53 -22.05
N GLY A 207 -8.38 16.31 -21.19
CA GLY A 207 -7.57 17.47 -21.56
C GLY A 207 -6.14 17.43 -20.99
N GLY A 208 -5.18 17.99 -21.72
CA GLY A 208 -3.79 18.06 -21.24
C GLY A 208 -3.63 18.94 -19.99
N ARG A 209 -2.73 18.57 -19.08
CA ARG A 209 -2.35 19.41 -17.92
C ARG A 209 -1.25 20.41 -18.22
N ASP A 210 -0.41 20.06 -19.17
CA ASP A 210 0.78 20.79 -19.61
C ASP A 210 0.99 20.56 -21.12
N ALA A 211 2.04 21.18 -21.67
CA ALA A 211 2.36 21.08 -23.09
C ALA A 211 2.54 19.63 -23.58
N LYS A 212 3.21 18.78 -22.78
CA LYS A 212 3.44 17.37 -23.10
C LYS A 212 2.14 16.55 -22.99
N GLY A 213 1.29 16.89 -22.03
CA GLY A 213 -0.05 16.35 -21.85
C GLY A 213 -0.94 16.67 -23.04
N ASN A 214 -0.95 17.91 -23.53
CA ASN A 214 -1.67 18.31 -24.75
C ASN A 214 -1.23 17.45 -25.95
N ASP A 215 0.08 17.30 -26.13
CA ASP A 215 0.63 16.45 -27.20
C ASP A 215 0.18 14.99 -27.08
N THR A 216 0.16 14.48 -25.85
CA THR A 216 -0.30 13.11 -25.58
C THR A 216 -1.79 12.95 -25.88
N VAL A 217 -2.63 13.89 -25.45
CA VAL A 217 -4.08 13.85 -25.69
C VAL A 217 -4.37 13.87 -27.19
N VAL A 218 -3.83 14.84 -27.92
CA VAL A 218 -4.13 14.98 -29.36
C VAL A 218 -3.53 13.85 -30.20
N ARG A 219 -2.33 13.35 -29.88
CA ARG A 219 -1.68 12.33 -30.71
C ARG A 219 -2.10 10.90 -30.38
N LYS A 220 -2.44 10.62 -29.12
CA LYS A 220 -2.72 9.25 -28.64
C LYS A 220 -4.18 9.01 -28.28
N TYR A 221 -4.89 10.04 -27.82
CA TYR A 221 -6.23 9.92 -27.23
C TYR A 221 -7.30 10.75 -27.96
N LEU A 222 -7.01 11.28 -29.13
CA LEU A 222 -7.99 11.87 -30.02
C LEU A 222 -8.13 10.95 -31.24
N ARG A 223 -9.18 10.12 -31.25
CA ARG A 223 -9.50 9.25 -32.38
C ARG A 223 -10.12 10.08 -33.50
N SER A 224 -10.18 9.51 -34.71
CA SER A 224 -10.82 10.18 -35.86
C SER A 224 -12.31 10.44 -35.66
N THR A 225 -12.97 9.66 -34.81
CA THR A 225 -14.40 9.74 -34.48
C THR A 225 -14.69 10.60 -33.24
N ASP A 226 -13.66 11.05 -32.52
CA ASP A 226 -13.77 11.95 -31.37
C ASP A 226 -13.89 13.42 -31.84
N LEU A 227 -14.22 14.34 -30.93
CA LEU A 227 -14.15 15.78 -31.20
C LEU A 227 -13.01 16.45 -30.44
N TYR A 228 -12.29 17.34 -31.13
CA TYR A 228 -11.31 18.22 -30.49
C TYR A 228 -12.04 19.42 -29.89
N VAL A 229 -11.80 19.72 -28.63
CA VAL A 229 -12.42 20.84 -27.90
C VAL A 229 -11.33 21.71 -27.28
N HIS A 230 -11.49 23.02 -27.38
CA HIS A 230 -10.49 23.97 -26.87
C HIS A 230 -11.14 25.32 -26.50
N ALA A 231 -10.75 25.90 -25.38
CA ALA A 231 -11.15 27.27 -25.02
C ALA A 231 -10.39 28.29 -25.88
N ASP A 232 -11.01 29.38 -26.29
CA ASP A 232 -10.38 30.42 -27.11
C ASP A 232 -9.46 31.34 -26.29
N LEU A 233 -8.51 30.72 -25.60
CA LEU A 233 -7.56 31.35 -24.72
C LEU A 233 -6.20 30.72 -24.94
N HIS A 234 -5.17 31.56 -24.96
CA HIS A 234 -3.81 31.06 -25.06
C HIS A 234 -3.50 30.11 -23.90
N GLY A 235 -2.82 28.99 -24.17
CA GLY A 235 -2.46 28.02 -23.13
C GLY A 235 -3.64 27.30 -22.47
N ALA A 236 -4.83 27.33 -23.09
CA ALA A 236 -5.91 26.42 -22.73
C ALA A 236 -5.51 24.96 -23.03
N PRO A 237 -6.11 23.99 -22.32
CA PRO A 237 -5.84 22.58 -22.58
C PRO A 237 -6.42 22.15 -23.93
N SER A 238 -5.65 21.35 -24.66
CA SER A 238 -6.17 20.60 -25.81
C SER A 238 -6.98 19.41 -25.30
N CYS A 239 -8.28 19.39 -25.60
CA CYS A 239 -9.20 18.39 -25.08
C CYS A 239 -9.76 17.47 -26.18
N SER A 240 -10.06 16.24 -25.80
CA SER A 240 -10.71 15.22 -26.61
C SER A 240 -12.02 14.83 -25.94
N LEU A 241 -13.14 15.10 -26.62
CA LEU A 241 -14.45 14.54 -26.27
C LEU A 241 -14.51 13.12 -26.84
N ARG A 242 -14.54 12.13 -25.94
CA ARG A 242 -14.42 10.72 -26.31
C ARG A 242 -15.77 10.17 -26.76
N LEU A 243 -15.79 9.55 -27.94
CA LEU A 243 -17.00 8.92 -28.45
C LEU A 243 -17.33 7.60 -27.72
N HIS A 244 -16.31 6.85 -27.31
CA HIS A 244 -16.50 5.48 -26.83
C HIS A 244 -16.34 5.36 -25.31
N ASP A 245 -15.52 6.21 -24.68
CA ASP A 245 -15.15 6.06 -23.28
C ASP A 245 -16.03 6.89 -22.35
N GLY A 246 -16.48 6.28 -21.26
CA GLY A 246 -17.26 6.94 -20.22
C GLY A 246 -17.32 6.14 -18.92
N LEU A 247 -18.11 6.63 -17.97
CA LEU A 247 -18.42 5.97 -16.71
C LEU A 247 -19.92 5.64 -16.65
N GLU A 248 -20.22 4.39 -16.34
CA GLU A 248 -21.60 3.92 -16.11
C GLU A 248 -21.70 3.25 -14.75
N THR A 249 -22.91 3.14 -14.22
CA THR A 249 -23.16 2.47 -12.93
C THR A 249 -22.84 0.99 -13.02
N ASP A 250 -22.11 0.48 -12.03
CA ASP A 250 -21.83 -0.95 -11.92
C ASP A 250 -23.04 -1.67 -11.27
N PRO A 251 -23.72 -2.59 -11.98
CA PRO A 251 -24.84 -3.33 -11.42
C PRO A 251 -24.41 -4.38 -10.37
N GLN A 252 -23.13 -4.77 -10.34
CA GLN A 252 -22.61 -5.79 -9.42
C GLN A 252 -21.34 -5.30 -8.70
N PRO A 253 -21.47 -4.34 -7.78
CA PRO A 253 -20.34 -3.86 -7.01
C PRO A 253 -19.72 -4.98 -6.18
N ILE A 254 -18.39 -5.09 -6.21
CA ILE A 254 -17.63 -6.04 -5.39
C ILE A 254 -16.99 -5.28 -4.24
N GLY A 255 -17.23 -5.74 -3.00
CA GLY A 255 -16.58 -5.21 -1.80
C GLY A 255 -17.43 -4.19 -1.04
N PHE A 256 -16.79 -3.56 -0.04
CA PHE A 256 -17.46 -2.62 0.86
C PHE A 256 -17.80 -1.30 0.13
N ARG A 257 -19.09 -0.95 0.13
CA ARG A 257 -19.62 0.31 -0.40
C ARG A 257 -20.14 1.17 0.75
N PRO A 258 -19.54 2.33 1.01
CA PRO A 258 -20.08 3.29 1.96
C PRO A 258 -21.41 3.88 1.45
N GLU A 259 -22.28 4.21 2.39
CA GLU A 259 -23.57 4.85 2.09
C GLU A 259 -23.37 6.15 1.30
N GLY A 260 -24.21 6.38 0.29
CA GLY A 260 -24.13 7.58 -0.55
C GLY A 260 -23.02 7.60 -1.61
N VAL A 261 -22.15 6.59 -1.67
CA VAL A 261 -21.04 6.55 -2.65
C VAL A 261 -21.46 5.73 -3.85
N ALA A 262 -21.26 6.21 -5.08
CA ALA A 262 -21.63 5.47 -6.28
C ALA A 262 -20.64 4.34 -6.58
N SER A 263 -21.10 3.24 -7.19
CA SER A 263 -20.22 2.24 -7.81
C SER A 263 -20.34 2.34 -9.31
N LEU A 264 -19.21 2.57 -9.97
CA LEU A 264 -19.12 2.86 -11.38
C LEU A 264 -18.10 1.93 -12.03
N LYS A 265 -18.23 1.73 -13.33
CA LYS A 265 -17.23 1.06 -14.15
C LYS A 265 -16.87 1.88 -15.38
N ILE A 266 -15.64 1.71 -15.84
CA ILE A 266 -15.19 2.31 -17.10
C ILE A 266 -15.73 1.45 -18.23
N SER A 267 -16.48 2.06 -19.14
CA SER A 267 -16.99 1.40 -20.35
C SER A 267 -16.44 2.09 -21.60
N GLN A 268 -16.19 1.28 -22.64
CA GLN A 268 -15.76 1.73 -23.98
C GLN A 268 -16.89 1.57 -25.01
N GLU A 269 -18.11 1.31 -24.56
CA GLU A 269 -19.27 0.98 -25.41
C GLU A 269 -20.29 2.13 -25.48
N PHE A 270 -19.89 3.35 -25.09
CA PHE A 270 -20.80 4.51 -25.06
C PHE A 270 -21.28 5.00 -26.43
N ALA A 271 -20.59 4.62 -27.51
CA ALA A 271 -20.95 5.07 -28.85
C ALA A 271 -22.38 4.67 -29.25
N GLY A 272 -22.86 3.51 -28.80
CA GLY A 272 -24.16 2.99 -29.20
C GLY A 272 -24.28 2.90 -30.72
N SER A 273 -25.26 3.60 -31.30
CA SER A 273 -25.47 3.71 -32.75
C SER A 273 -24.78 4.92 -33.40
N ILE A 274 -24.06 5.74 -32.63
CA ILE A 274 -23.42 6.96 -33.10
C ILE A 274 -22.00 6.62 -33.58
N GLU A 275 -21.76 6.75 -34.87
CA GLU A 275 -20.44 6.46 -35.48
C GLU A 275 -19.43 7.60 -35.29
N ASP A 276 -19.91 8.82 -35.04
CA ASP A 276 -19.08 10.02 -35.00
C ASP A 276 -19.58 11.03 -33.97
N ALA A 277 -18.68 11.54 -33.12
CA ALA A 277 -18.99 12.48 -32.06
C ALA A 277 -19.57 13.81 -32.55
N GLN A 278 -19.42 14.19 -33.84
CA GLN A 278 -20.14 15.35 -34.39
C GLN A 278 -21.65 15.21 -34.35
N ASN A 279 -22.16 13.97 -34.35
CA ASN A 279 -23.58 13.66 -34.35
C ASN A 279 -24.15 13.54 -32.93
N LEU A 280 -23.35 13.87 -31.91
CA LEU A 280 -23.84 13.96 -30.54
C LEU A 280 -24.81 15.13 -30.41
N PRO A 281 -25.76 15.07 -29.45
CA PRO A 281 -26.60 16.20 -29.11
C PRO A 281 -25.75 17.44 -28.79
N SER A 282 -26.23 18.62 -29.20
CA SER A 282 -25.52 19.90 -29.03
C SER A 282 -25.13 20.15 -27.58
N GLU A 283 -25.99 19.73 -26.65
CA GLU A 283 -25.86 19.92 -25.22
C GLU A 283 -24.61 19.19 -24.68
N ILE A 284 -24.36 17.97 -25.14
CA ILE A 284 -23.19 17.17 -24.74
C ILE A 284 -21.89 17.83 -25.22
N ILE A 285 -21.89 18.39 -26.43
CA ILE A 285 -20.70 19.05 -26.99
C ILE A 285 -20.46 20.39 -26.28
N GLU A 286 -21.53 21.10 -25.90
CA GLU A 286 -21.46 22.33 -25.11
C GLU A 286 -20.92 22.07 -23.70
N GLU A 287 -21.34 20.98 -23.04
CA GLU A 287 -20.77 20.53 -21.77
C GLU A 287 -19.27 20.24 -21.87
N ALA A 288 -18.82 19.62 -22.97
CA ALA A 288 -17.39 19.42 -23.21
C ALA A 288 -16.64 20.75 -23.38
N ALA A 289 -17.26 21.74 -24.03
CA ALA A 289 -16.73 23.08 -24.17
C ALA A 289 -16.62 23.80 -22.81
N GLN A 290 -17.62 23.63 -21.94
CA GLN A 290 -17.61 24.12 -20.55
C GLN A 290 -16.40 23.58 -19.78
N LEU A 291 -16.15 22.26 -19.82
CA LEU A 291 -15.00 21.67 -19.12
C LEU A 291 -13.66 22.21 -19.65
N ALA A 292 -13.52 22.36 -20.97
CA ALA A 292 -12.31 22.94 -21.57
C ALA A 292 -12.04 24.37 -21.09
N ILE A 293 -13.11 25.17 -20.91
CA ILE A 293 -13.03 26.51 -20.33
C ILE A 293 -12.63 26.44 -18.86
N CYS A 294 -13.27 25.58 -18.07
CA CYS A 294 -13.02 25.47 -16.63
C CYS A 294 -11.57 25.08 -16.32
N TRP A 295 -10.93 24.33 -17.22
CA TRP A 295 -9.54 23.94 -17.10
C TRP A 295 -8.53 24.95 -17.64
N SER A 296 -9.02 26.01 -18.28
CA SER A 296 -8.20 27.06 -18.87
C SER A 296 -7.89 28.18 -17.85
N ARG A 297 -7.17 29.21 -18.32
CA ARG A 297 -6.89 30.40 -17.53
C ARG A 297 -8.10 31.31 -17.31
N ALA A 298 -9.23 31.06 -17.98
CA ALA A 298 -10.49 31.77 -17.74
C ALA A 298 -10.91 31.70 -16.27
N TRP A 299 -10.67 30.55 -15.63
CA TRP A 299 -11.05 30.31 -14.24
C TRP A 299 -10.45 31.35 -13.27
N GLY A 300 -9.21 31.77 -13.51
CA GLY A 300 -8.49 32.70 -12.65
C GLY A 300 -8.59 34.16 -13.07
N SER A 301 -9.19 34.47 -14.24
CA SER A 301 -9.24 35.83 -14.77
C SER A 301 -10.40 36.67 -14.23
N GLY A 302 -11.33 36.08 -13.47
CA GLY A 302 -12.50 36.77 -12.93
C GLY A 302 -13.58 37.09 -13.98
N SER A 303 -13.43 36.60 -15.22
CA SER A 303 -14.52 36.60 -16.20
C SER A 303 -15.62 35.66 -15.72
N ALA A 304 -16.89 36.01 -15.87
CA ALA A 304 -18.00 35.10 -15.53
C ALA A 304 -18.23 34.03 -16.61
N ALA A 305 -17.82 34.33 -17.84
CA ALA A 305 -18.00 33.46 -18.99
C ALA A 305 -16.80 33.51 -19.94
N ALA A 306 -16.62 32.47 -20.75
CA ALA A 306 -15.59 32.43 -21.77
C ALA A 306 -16.10 31.76 -23.05
N THR A 307 -15.30 31.85 -24.10
CA THR A 307 -15.59 31.26 -25.39
C THR A 307 -14.76 29.99 -25.59
N ALA A 308 -15.37 28.97 -26.18
CA ALA A 308 -14.70 27.75 -26.63
C ALA A 308 -15.18 27.36 -28.02
N PHE A 309 -14.48 26.41 -28.63
CA PHE A 309 -14.90 25.81 -29.88
C PHE A 309 -14.61 24.32 -29.93
N HIS A 310 -15.32 23.64 -30.80
CA HIS A 310 -14.93 22.29 -31.23
C HIS A 310 -14.51 22.27 -32.70
N ALA A 311 -13.70 21.27 -33.06
CA ALA A 311 -13.27 20.98 -34.43
C ALA A 311 -13.07 19.47 -34.62
N ARG A 312 -13.00 19.02 -35.87
CA ARG A 312 -12.67 17.63 -36.20
C ARG A 312 -11.18 17.35 -35.95
N PRO A 313 -10.82 16.12 -35.57
CA PRO A 313 -9.42 15.72 -35.39
C PRO A 313 -8.53 16.02 -36.61
N THR A 314 -9.07 15.85 -37.82
CA THR A 314 -8.37 16.12 -39.09
C THR A 314 -7.99 17.60 -39.29
N GLN A 315 -8.65 18.50 -38.56
CA GLN A 315 -8.41 19.94 -38.62
C GLN A 315 -7.26 20.38 -37.71
N VAL A 316 -6.79 19.50 -36.82
CA VAL A 316 -5.80 19.81 -35.78
C VAL A 316 -4.41 19.38 -36.25
N SER A 317 -3.50 20.35 -36.37
CA SER A 317 -2.14 20.13 -36.88
C SER A 317 -1.08 20.83 -36.03
N LYS A 318 0.16 20.33 -36.12
CA LYS A 318 1.36 21.00 -35.58
C LYS A 318 2.05 21.90 -36.61
N GLN A 319 1.67 21.82 -37.89
CA GLN A 319 2.29 22.61 -38.94
C GLN A 319 1.73 24.03 -38.91
N THR A 320 2.58 25.02 -38.66
CA THR A 320 2.29 26.45 -38.77
C THR A 320 2.40 26.94 -40.21
N GLU A 321 1.94 28.16 -40.46
CA GLU A 321 2.27 28.87 -41.70
C GLU A 321 3.75 29.27 -41.72
N SER A 322 4.29 29.49 -42.91
CA SER A 322 5.72 29.74 -43.11
C SER A 322 6.14 31.03 -42.38
N GLY A 323 7.00 30.90 -41.36
CA GLY A 323 7.51 32.03 -40.56
C GLY A 323 6.93 32.16 -39.16
N GLU A 324 5.89 31.40 -38.80
CA GLU A 324 5.30 31.42 -37.45
C GLU A 324 5.85 30.30 -36.56
N SER A 325 6.18 30.64 -35.31
CA SER A 325 6.59 29.68 -34.30
C SER A 325 5.39 29.19 -33.48
N LEU A 326 5.27 27.87 -33.31
CA LEU A 326 4.24 27.27 -32.47
C LEU A 326 4.74 27.07 -31.05
N GLY A 327 4.00 27.59 -30.06
CA GLY A 327 4.27 27.30 -28.65
C GLY A 327 4.27 25.79 -28.36
N ARG A 328 5.10 25.34 -27.41
CA ARG A 328 5.10 23.93 -26.97
C ARG A 328 3.70 23.51 -26.52
N GLY A 329 3.19 22.40 -27.06
CA GLY A 329 1.86 21.89 -26.74
C GLY A 329 0.68 22.64 -27.37
N ALA A 330 0.91 23.68 -28.18
CA ALA A 330 -0.13 24.34 -28.96
C ALA A 330 -0.40 23.60 -30.27
N PHE A 331 -1.59 23.78 -30.84
CA PHE A 331 -2.00 23.18 -32.11
C PHE A 331 -2.70 24.23 -32.98
N VAL A 332 -2.45 24.15 -34.28
CA VAL A 332 -3.12 24.95 -35.29
C VAL A 332 -4.39 24.22 -35.71
N VAL A 333 -5.54 24.90 -35.61
CA VAL A 333 -6.83 24.35 -36.04
C VAL A 333 -7.27 25.04 -37.33
N ARG A 334 -7.40 24.29 -38.43
CA ARG A 334 -7.76 24.84 -39.76
C ARG A 334 -9.18 24.46 -40.17
N GLY A 335 -9.85 25.33 -40.92
CA GLY A 335 -11.21 25.08 -41.42
C GLY A 335 -12.30 25.49 -40.43
N GLN A 336 -13.50 24.91 -40.59
CA GLN A 336 -14.69 25.29 -39.84
C GLN A 336 -14.58 24.94 -38.35
N ARG A 337 -14.96 25.89 -37.49
CA ARG A 337 -15.04 25.71 -36.04
C ARG A 337 -16.46 26.05 -35.59
N THR A 338 -16.99 25.27 -34.67
CA THR A 338 -18.27 25.56 -34.03
C THR A 338 -17.99 26.21 -32.69
N TRP A 339 -18.54 27.38 -32.45
CA TRP A 339 -18.21 28.23 -31.32
C TRP A 339 -19.31 28.22 -30.26
N TYR A 340 -18.91 28.16 -29.01
CA TYR A 340 -19.75 28.25 -27.82
C TYR A 340 -19.32 29.50 -27.07
N ARG A 341 -20.24 30.45 -26.93
CA ARG A 341 -19.99 31.76 -26.31
C ARG A 341 -20.74 31.84 -24.99
N ASP A 342 -20.24 32.68 -24.10
CA ASP A 342 -20.87 32.98 -22.82
C ASP A 342 -21.15 31.73 -21.96
N VAL A 343 -20.27 30.72 -22.06
CA VAL A 343 -20.40 29.46 -21.30
C VAL A 343 -20.02 29.69 -19.85
N GLU A 344 -20.89 29.28 -18.93
CA GLU A 344 -20.71 29.43 -17.48
C GLU A 344 -19.56 28.57 -16.95
N MET A 345 -18.76 29.14 -16.04
CA MET A 345 -17.65 28.45 -15.40
C MET A 345 -18.06 27.77 -14.10
N GLU A 346 -18.48 26.52 -14.22
CA GLU A 346 -18.65 25.62 -13.10
C GLU A 346 -18.21 24.20 -13.44
N ILE A 347 -17.69 23.50 -12.44
CA ILE A 347 -17.32 22.09 -12.56
C ILE A 347 -17.79 21.37 -11.30
N ALA A 348 -18.26 20.15 -11.42
CA ALA A 348 -18.65 19.35 -10.28
C ALA A 348 -17.55 18.34 -9.90
N ILE A 349 -17.58 17.98 -8.63
CA ILE A 349 -16.77 16.92 -8.04
C ILE A 349 -17.67 16.01 -7.21
N GLY A 350 -17.61 14.71 -7.47
CA GLY A 350 -18.35 13.68 -6.77
C GLY A 350 -17.41 12.64 -6.18
N PHE A 351 -17.97 11.80 -5.32
CA PHE A 351 -17.25 10.65 -4.74
C PHE A 351 -17.86 9.33 -5.23
N ALA A 352 -17.04 8.52 -5.90
CA ALA A 352 -17.44 7.21 -6.41
C ALA A 352 -16.31 6.17 -6.30
N ILE A 353 -16.70 4.90 -6.36
CA ILE A 353 -15.84 3.73 -6.50
C ILE A 353 -15.89 3.29 -7.96
N VAL A 354 -14.83 3.57 -8.72
CA VAL A 354 -14.71 3.17 -10.13
C VAL A 354 -13.88 1.89 -10.22
N ASN A 355 -14.44 0.79 -10.74
CA ASN A 355 -13.77 -0.53 -10.81
C ASN A 355 -13.12 -0.93 -9.46
N ASN A 356 -13.86 -0.80 -8.34
CA ASN A 356 -13.40 -1.04 -6.96
C ASN A 356 -12.31 -0.08 -6.45
N ILE A 357 -12.04 1.00 -7.19
CA ILE A 357 -11.07 2.03 -6.80
C ILE A 357 -11.83 3.34 -6.51
N PRO A 358 -11.88 3.77 -5.25
CA PRO A 358 -12.51 5.03 -4.91
C PRO A 358 -11.66 6.22 -5.35
N ILE A 359 -12.30 7.14 -6.08
CA ILE A 359 -11.68 8.31 -6.68
C ILE A 359 -12.62 9.52 -6.61
N PRO A 360 -12.07 10.75 -6.62
CA PRO A 360 -12.86 11.92 -6.96
C PRO A 360 -13.25 11.85 -8.45
N VAL A 361 -14.54 11.96 -8.74
CA VAL A 361 -15.06 12.03 -10.12
C VAL A 361 -15.34 13.48 -10.43
N SER A 362 -14.69 14.04 -11.46
CA SER A 362 -14.97 15.39 -11.92
C SER A 362 -15.85 15.37 -13.16
N GLY A 363 -16.58 16.44 -13.45
CA GLY A 363 -17.46 16.51 -14.62
C GLY A 363 -18.34 17.75 -14.60
N THR A 364 -19.34 17.79 -15.47
CA THR A 364 -20.41 18.79 -15.40
C THR A 364 -21.31 18.54 -14.19
N ALA A 365 -22.03 19.56 -13.73
CA ALA A 365 -22.96 19.43 -12.61
C ALA A 365 -23.99 18.33 -12.87
N GLU A 366 -24.53 18.26 -14.09
CA GLU A 366 -25.49 17.23 -14.48
C GLU A 366 -24.86 15.83 -14.56
N GLY A 367 -23.66 15.69 -15.15
CA GLY A 367 -22.97 14.40 -15.22
C GLY A 367 -22.62 13.82 -13.85
N VAL A 368 -22.07 14.64 -12.97
CA VAL A 368 -21.68 14.19 -11.62
C VAL A 368 -22.89 13.92 -10.75
N SER A 369 -23.91 14.77 -10.76
CA SER A 369 -25.10 14.59 -9.92
C SER A 369 -25.94 13.36 -10.30
N LYS A 370 -25.97 12.98 -11.58
CA LYS A 370 -26.62 11.74 -12.04
C LYS A 370 -25.90 10.48 -11.53
N LEU A 371 -24.57 10.51 -11.46
CA LEU A 371 -23.78 9.35 -11.05
C LEU A 371 -23.53 9.29 -9.54
N CYS A 372 -23.33 10.42 -8.87
CA CYS A 372 -22.87 10.50 -7.47
C CYS A 372 -23.93 11.14 -6.57
N GLN A 373 -24.31 10.46 -5.47
CA GLN A 373 -25.21 11.06 -4.47
C GLN A 373 -24.48 12.07 -3.58
N ARG A 374 -23.20 11.84 -3.31
CA ARG A 374 -22.30 12.76 -2.59
C ARG A 374 -21.47 13.54 -3.60
N TRP A 375 -21.81 14.81 -3.81
CA TRP A 375 -21.13 15.67 -4.77
C TRP A 375 -21.20 17.15 -4.38
N ALA A 376 -20.43 17.97 -5.08
CA ALA A 376 -20.39 19.42 -4.88
C ALA A 376 -20.11 20.12 -6.20
N ILE A 377 -20.58 21.36 -6.33
CA ILE A 377 -20.23 22.26 -7.42
C ILE A 377 -19.05 23.12 -6.96
N ILE A 378 -18.09 23.29 -7.86
CA ILE A 378 -16.94 24.16 -7.72
C ILE A 378 -17.10 25.31 -8.71
N ARG A 379 -16.92 26.55 -8.23
CA ARG A 379 -16.98 27.78 -9.04
C ARG A 379 -15.74 28.65 -8.78
N PRO A 380 -15.40 29.60 -9.67
CA PRO A 380 -14.41 30.62 -9.37
C PRO A 380 -14.78 31.36 -8.09
N GLY A 381 -13.85 31.44 -7.13
CA GLY A 381 -14.15 31.96 -5.80
C GLY A 381 -12.95 32.60 -5.13
N ARG A 382 -12.97 32.67 -3.79
CA ARG A 382 -11.90 33.30 -3.00
C ARG A 382 -11.04 32.30 -2.24
N ASP A 383 -11.50 31.08 -2.03
CA ASP A 383 -10.76 30.09 -1.25
C ASP A 383 -9.64 29.47 -2.08
N LYS A 384 -8.51 29.18 -1.43
CA LYS A 384 -7.43 28.44 -2.08
C LYS A 384 -7.89 27.01 -2.37
N LYS A 385 -7.56 26.51 -3.57
CA LYS A 385 -7.91 25.13 -3.98
C LYS A 385 -7.37 24.07 -2.99
N GLU A 386 -6.22 24.31 -2.36
CA GLU A 386 -5.62 23.39 -1.39
C GLU A 386 -6.51 23.25 -0.13
N THR A 387 -7.15 24.34 0.29
CA THR A 387 -8.08 24.35 1.42
C THR A 387 -9.33 23.54 1.11
N ILE A 388 -9.91 23.74 -0.09
CA ILE A 388 -11.08 22.97 -0.54
C ILE A 388 -10.73 21.49 -0.70
N ALA A 389 -9.58 21.18 -1.33
CA ALA A 389 -9.11 19.80 -1.47
C ALA A 389 -8.93 19.10 -0.11
N ASN A 390 -8.37 19.79 0.89
CA ASN A 390 -8.23 19.26 2.25
C ASN A 390 -9.58 19.00 2.92
N ARG A 391 -10.56 19.91 2.74
CA ARG A 391 -11.93 19.73 3.26
C ARG A 391 -12.59 18.49 2.66
N ILE A 392 -12.55 18.35 1.34
CA ILE A 392 -13.11 17.19 0.62
C ILE A 392 -12.39 15.90 1.03
N ALA A 393 -11.06 15.91 1.08
CA ALA A 393 -10.27 14.74 1.49
C ALA A 393 -10.60 14.29 2.92
N LYS A 394 -10.79 15.24 3.85
CA LYS A 394 -11.22 14.92 5.23
C LYS A 394 -12.64 14.37 5.29
N ALA A 395 -13.56 14.82 4.44
CA ALA A 395 -14.95 14.35 4.45
C ALA A 395 -15.14 12.99 3.75
N THR A 396 -14.37 12.73 2.70
CA THR A 396 -14.51 11.52 1.87
C THR A 396 -13.53 10.41 2.26
N GLY A 397 -12.39 10.77 2.85
CA GLY A 397 -11.26 9.85 3.06
C GLY A 397 -10.37 9.65 1.84
N LEU A 398 -10.66 10.33 0.72
CA LEU A 398 -9.83 10.35 -0.48
C LEU A 398 -8.45 10.99 -0.22
N ALA A 399 -7.45 10.58 -1.01
CA ALA A 399 -6.14 11.22 -0.98
C ALA A 399 -6.25 12.69 -1.42
N GLN A 400 -5.68 13.61 -0.62
CA GLN A 400 -5.74 15.05 -0.90
C GLN A 400 -5.16 15.39 -2.28
N ASP A 401 -4.07 14.74 -2.69
CA ASP A 401 -3.45 14.96 -4.00
C ASP A 401 -4.36 14.57 -5.17
N ASP A 402 -5.13 13.48 -5.02
CA ASP A 402 -6.05 13.02 -6.06
C ASP A 402 -7.22 14.02 -6.19
N VAL A 403 -7.75 14.52 -5.07
CA VAL A 403 -8.77 15.59 -5.07
C VAL A 403 -8.20 16.87 -5.69
N LEU A 404 -7.02 17.30 -5.27
CA LEU A 404 -6.37 18.51 -5.79
C LEU A 404 -6.16 18.45 -7.30
N ALA A 405 -5.88 17.26 -7.85
CA ALA A 405 -5.67 17.05 -9.28
C ALA A 405 -6.94 17.15 -10.14
N THR A 406 -8.13 17.07 -9.51
CA THR A 406 -9.44 17.28 -10.17
C THR A 406 -9.92 18.73 -10.15
N LEU A 407 -9.42 19.55 -9.21
CA LEU A 407 -9.85 20.94 -9.10
C LEU A 407 -9.23 21.83 -10.19
N PRO A 408 -9.95 22.86 -10.67
CA PRO A 408 -9.42 23.88 -11.55
C PRO A 408 -8.21 24.62 -10.98
N SER A 409 -7.47 25.29 -11.86
CA SER A 409 -6.38 26.17 -11.45
C SER A 409 -6.93 27.52 -10.97
N GLY A 410 -6.64 27.89 -9.73
CA GLY A 410 -7.00 29.19 -9.17
C GLY A 410 -7.69 29.06 -7.81
N THR A 411 -8.35 30.13 -7.39
CA THR A 411 -9.22 30.14 -6.23
C THR A 411 -10.59 29.60 -6.60
N CYS A 412 -11.24 28.96 -5.64
CA CYS A 412 -12.48 28.25 -5.84
C CYS A 412 -13.48 28.61 -4.73
N GLU A 413 -14.75 28.37 -5.00
CA GLU A 413 -15.84 28.32 -4.04
C GLU A 413 -16.51 26.96 -4.18
N ILE A 414 -16.97 26.39 -3.08
CA ILE A 414 -17.63 25.08 -3.05
C ILE A 414 -19.08 25.23 -2.60
N ILE A 415 -19.99 24.71 -3.41
CA ILE A 415 -21.41 24.57 -3.10
C ILE A 415 -21.65 23.08 -2.88
N ASP A 416 -21.85 22.70 -1.62
CA ASP A 416 -21.93 21.31 -1.21
C ASP A 416 -23.33 20.71 -1.38
N TYR A 417 -23.38 19.48 -1.92
CA TYR A 417 -24.58 18.65 -2.02
C TYR A 417 -24.30 17.28 -1.36
N GLY A 418 -23.80 17.30 -0.11
CA GLY A 418 -23.53 16.09 0.69
C GLY A 418 -22.15 15.45 0.48
N LEU A 419 -21.24 16.10 -0.26
CA LEU A 419 -19.86 15.62 -0.37
C LEU A 419 -19.11 15.79 0.95
N LEU A 420 -19.34 16.89 1.64
CA LEU A 420 -18.61 17.26 2.86
C LEU A 420 -19.11 16.60 4.15
N GLY A 421 -20.17 15.80 4.09
CA GLY A 421 -20.77 15.09 5.24
C GLY A 421 -22.11 15.67 5.61
#